data_AF-A0A7Y6PMS3-F1
#
_entry.id   AF-A0A7Y6PMS3-F1
#
_cell.length_a   1.000
_cell.length_b   1.000
_cell.length_c   1.000
_cell.angle_alpha   90.00
_cell.angle_beta   90.00
_cell.angle_gamma   90.00
#
_symmetry.space_group_name_H-M   'P 1'
#
loop_
_entity.id
_entity.type
_entity.pdbx_description
1 polymer ?
#
loop_
_entity_poly.entity_id
_entity_poly.type
_entity_poly.pdbx_seq_one_letter_code
_entity_poly.pdbx_strand_id
1 'polypeptide(L)'
;MVDAARLHYLTSAERTCRAIQAEERAFGVLCCGTGMGMSIAANKFTGIYAARCTSVEDAELARTINNANVLCIAANQGFAKNAQIIEAFAMTAYTGRKLDELEYITSFEHVSPAPAKPLDKQPRAYRRTA
;
A
#
# COMPACT_ATOMS: atom_id res chain seq x y z
N MET A 1 -19.18 -3.18 10.34
CA MET A 1 -18.14 -4.08 10.87
C MET A 1 -17.78 -5.04 9.75
N VAL A 2 -16.50 -5.38 9.53
CA VAL A 2 -16.14 -6.40 8.53
C VAL A 2 -16.73 -7.72 9.01
N ASP A 3 -17.70 -8.25 8.27
CA ASP A 3 -18.36 -9.50 8.61
C ASP A 3 -17.42 -10.66 8.27
N ALA A 4 -16.87 -11.31 9.29
CA ALA A 4 -15.96 -12.45 9.12
C ALA A 4 -16.65 -13.67 8.48
N ALA A 5 -17.98 -13.74 8.46
CA ALA A 5 -18.73 -14.82 7.83
C ALA A 5 -18.89 -14.64 6.31
N ARG A 6 -18.58 -13.45 5.77
CA ARG A 6 -18.62 -13.17 4.33
C ARG A 6 -17.21 -12.84 3.84
N LEU A 7 -16.77 -13.51 2.76
CA LEU A 7 -15.46 -13.27 2.17
C LEU A 7 -15.34 -11.79 1.76
N HIS A 8 -14.70 -10.98 2.60
CA HIS A 8 -14.51 -9.56 2.36
C HIS A 8 -13.23 -9.35 1.56
N TYR A 9 -13.21 -8.47 0.57
CA TYR A 9 -12.05 -8.27 -0.31
C TYR A 9 -10.76 -7.96 0.48
N LEU A 10 -10.86 -7.27 1.64
CA LEU A 10 -9.72 -7.00 2.52
C LEU A 10 -9.04 -8.27 3.07
N THR A 11 -9.73 -9.41 3.15
CA THR A 11 -9.12 -10.69 3.53
C THR A 11 -8.05 -11.14 2.53
N SER A 12 -8.14 -10.70 1.27
CA SER A 12 -7.10 -10.94 0.27
C SER A 12 -5.79 -10.21 0.61
N ALA A 13 -5.85 -9.03 1.23
CA ALA A 13 -4.64 -8.31 1.64
C ALA A 13 -3.83 -9.14 2.64
N GLU A 14 -4.46 -9.68 3.67
CA GLU A 14 -3.79 -10.54 4.65
C GLU A 14 -3.15 -11.77 3.99
N ARG A 15 -3.91 -12.49 3.16
CA ARG A 15 -3.42 -13.71 2.49
C ARG A 15 -2.21 -13.42 1.61
N THR A 16 -2.29 -12.37 0.79
CA THR A 16 -1.20 -11.96 -0.11
C THR A 16 0.02 -11.51 0.69
N CYS A 17 -0.16 -10.68 1.71
CA CYS A 17 0.97 -10.18 2.51
C CYS A 17 1.69 -11.31 3.25
N ARG A 18 0.94 -12.26 3.84
CA ARG A 18 1.54 -13.42 4.51
C ARG A 18 2.30 -14.33 3.54
N ALA A 19 1.79 -14.51 2.32
CA ALA A 19 2.49 -15.29 1.30
C ALA A 19 3.83 -14.64 0.92
N ILE A 20 3.85 -13.31 0.71
CA ILE A 20 5.08 -12.57 0.40
C ILE A 20 6.08 -12.62 1.55
N GLN A 21 5.62 -12.50 2.79
CA GLN A 21 6.49 -12.62 3.97
C GLN A 21 7.11 -14.02 4.12
N ALA A 22 6.47 -15.06 3.55
CA ALA A 22 6.99 -16.42 3.56
C ALA A 22 7.97 -16.71 2.40
N GLU A 23 8.00 -15.87 1.36
CA GLU A 23 8.83 -16.08 0.17
C GLU A 23 9.50 -14.77 -0.24
N GLU A 24 10.80 -14.65 0.07
CA GLU A 24 11.61 -13.43 -0.07
C GLU A 24 11.55 -12.77 -1.47
N ARG A 25 11.32 -13.56 -2.52
CA ARG A 25 11.30 -13.09 -3.91
C ARG A 25 9.90 -12.97 -4.52
N ALA A 26 8.85 -13.25 -3.75
CA ALA A 26 7.49 -13.13 -4.22
C ALA A 26 7.04 -11.67 -4.25
N PHE A 27 6.13 -11.36 -5.18
CA PHE A 27 5.36 -10.12 -5.16
C PHE A 27 3.87 -10.43 -5.26
N GLY A 28 3.05 -9.47 -4.87
CA GLY A 28 1.59 -9.58 -4.91
C GLY A 28 0.94 -8.53 -5.78
N VAL A 29 -0.24 -8.87 -6.31
CA VAL A 29 -1.15 -7.91 -6.94
C VAL A 29 -2.48 -7.92 -6.18
N LEU A 30 -2.91 -6.75 -5.71
CA LEU A 30 -4.17 -6.54 -5.03
C LEU A 30 -5.05 -5.56 -5.83
N CYS A 31 -6.36 -5.77 -5.77
CA CYS A 31 -7.31 -4.96 -6.51
C CYS A 31 -8.55 -4.68 -5.66
N CYS A 32 -9.03 -3.44 -5.71
CA CYS A 32 -10.35 -3.06 -5.23
C CYS A 32 -10.91 -1.94 -6.12
N GLY A 33 -12.08 -1.38 -5.79
CA GLY A 33 -12.72 -0.34 -6.61
C GLY A 33 -11.75 0.78 -7.04
N THR A 34 -10.95 1.31 -6.10
CA THR A 34 -9.97 2.38 -6.36
C THR A 34 -8.51 1.96 -6.19
N GLY A 35 -8.23 0.77 -5.68
CA GLY A 35 -6.89 0.31 -5.27
C GLY A 35 -6.36 0.94 -3.97
N MET A 36 -6.88 2.09 -3.52
CA MET A 36 -6.39 2.79 -2.33
C MET A 36 -6.58 1.98 -1.05
N GLY A 37 -7.77 1.41 -0.85
CA GLY A 37 -8.06 0.62 0.34
C GLY A 37 -7.16 -0.60 0.47
N MET A 38 -6.76 -1.21 -0.66
CA MET A 38 -5.82 -2.31 -0.67
C MET A 38 -4.41 -1.88 -0.32
N SER A 39 -3.93 -0.77 -0.88
CA SER A 39 -2.61 -0.23 -0.53
C SER A 39 -2.54 0.14 0.96
N ILE A 40 -3.58 0.78 1.50
CA ILE A 40 -3.65 1.12 2.93
C ILE A 40 -3.63 -0.14 3.80
N ALA A 41 -4.42 -1.16 3.44
CA ALA A 41 -4.51 -2.39 4.22
C ALA A 41 -3.22 -3.22 4.17
N ALA A 42 -2.62 -3.37 2.98
CA ALA A 42 -1.40 -4.14 2.79
C ALA A 42 -0.20 -3.52 3.54
N ASN A 43 -0.06 -2.19 3.51
CA ASN A 43 0.99 -1.47 4.25
C ASN A 43 0.83 -1.53 5.79
N LYS A 44 -0.16 -2.25 6.33
CA LYS A 44 -0.23 -2.55 7.77
C LYS A 44 0.57 -3.78 8.18
N PHE A 45 1.07 -4.55 7.21
CA PHE A 45 1.88 -5.73 7.45
C PHE A 45 3.35 -5.36 7.34
N THR A 46 4.14 -5.74 8.33
CA THR A 46 5.61 -5.53 8.36
C THR A 46 6.27 -6.10 7.11
N GLY A 47 7.24 -5.40 6.55
CA GLY A 47 7.95 -5.79 5.34
C GLY A 47 7.13 -5.67 4.05
N ILE A 48 5.91 -5.12 4.11
CA ILE A 48 5.08 -4.89 2.92
C ILE A 48 5.17 -3.43 2.48
N TYR A 49 5.56 -3.27 1.22
CA TYR A 49 5.68 -1.99 0.53
C TYR A 49 4.69 -2.02 -0.63
N ALA A 50 3.46 -1.63 -0.34
CA ALA A 50 2.34 -1.67 -1.27
C ALA A 50 2.12 -0.33 -1.97
N ALA A 51 2.34 -0.28 -3.28
CA ALA A 51 2.16 0.92 -4.10
C ALA A 51 0.84 0.85 -4.87
N ARG A 52 0.03 1.92 -4.81
CA ARG A 52 -1.11 2.09 -5.71
C ARG A 52 -0.63 2.72 -7.01
N CYS A 53 -0.64 1.97 -8.10
CA CYS A 53 -0.19 2.45 -9.41
C CYS A 53 -1.39 2.68 -10.33
N THR A 54 -1.36 3.77 -11.09
CA THR A 54 -2.42 4.16 -12.02
C THR A 54 -1.94 4.32 -13.47
N SER A 55 -0.65 4.08 -13.70
CA SER A 55 0.04 4.11 -14.98
C SER A 55 1.18 3.08 -15.01
N VAL A 56 1.72 2.79 -16.20
CA VAL A 56 2.90 1.94 -16.39
C VAL A 56 4.12 2.54 -15.68
N GLU A 57 4.32 3.85 -15.85
CA GLU A 57 5.39 4.60 -15.18
C GLU A 57 5.31 4.49 -13.66
N ASP A 58 4.11 4.61 -13.07
CA ASP A 58 3.92 4.45 -11.62
C ASP A 58 4.39 3.06 -11.14
N ALA A 59 4.15 2.01 -11.94
CA ALA A 59 4.55 0.64 -11.61
C ALA A 59 6.06 0.43 -11.70
N GLU A 60 6.69 0.95 -12.76
CA GLU A 60 8.14 0.93 -12.92
C GLU A 60 8.84 1.70 -11.78
N LEU A 61 8.33 2.89 -11.44
CA LEU A 61 8.84 3.69 -10.34
C LEU A 61 8.60 3.02 -8.99
N ALA A 62 7.46 2.38 -8.77
CA ALA A 62 7.19 1.64 -7.54
C ALA A 62 8.24 0.53 -7.30
N ARG A 63 8.61 -0.22 -8.34
CA ARG A 63 9.66 -1.24 -8.26
C ARG A 63 11.04 -0.63 -8.12
N THR A 64 11.40 0.33 -8.98
CA THR A 64 12.77 0.87 -9.03
C THR A 64 13.12 1.75 -7.86
N ILE A 65 12.20 2.58 -7.36
CA ILE A 65 12.45 3.54 -6.27
C ILE A 65 12.15 2.91 -4.91
N ASN A 66 11.01 2.22 -4.80
CA ASN A 66 10.50 1.81 -3.49
C ASN A 66 10.68 0.31 -3.21
N ASN A 67 11.31 -0.42 -4.13
CA ASN A 67 11.36 -1.89 -4.11
C ASN A 67 9.99 -2.52 -3.76
N ALA A 68 8.90 -1.92 -4.23
CA ALA A 68 7.56 -2.30 -3.81
C ALA A 68 7.30 -3.78 -4.11
N ASN A 69 6.85 -4.55 -3.11
CA ASN A 69 6.56 -5.98 -3.25
C ASN A 69 5.06 -6.25 -3.41
N VAL A 70 4.21 -5.23 -3.30
CA VAL A 70 2.77 -5.34 -3.60
C VAL A 70 2.34 -4.23 -4.55
N LEU A 71 1.75 -4.60 -5.69
CA LEU A 71 1.06 -3.71 -6.60
C LEU A 71 -0.42 -3.63 -6.22
N CYS A 72 -0.95 -2.42 -6.06
CA CYS A 72 -2.37 -2.16 -5.87
C CYS A 72 -2.95 -1.42 -7.08
N ILE A 73 -4.00 -1.96 -7.69
CA ILE A 73 -4.66 -1.38 -8.87
C ILE A 73 -6.15 -1.15 -8.63
N ALA A 74 -6.75 -0.27 -9.44
CA ALA A 74 -8.17 0.01 -9.36
C ALA A 74 -8.96 -0.84 -10.38
N ALA A 75 -9.99 -1.53 -9.90
CA ALA A 75 -10.87 -2.32 -10.76
C ALA A 75 -11.57 -1.46 -11.83
N ASN A 76 -11.84 -0.19 -11.52
CA ASN A 76 -12.53 0.73 -12.42
C ASN A 76 -11.63 1.36 -13.51
N GLN A 77 -10.34 1.03 -13.58
CA GLN A 77 -9.42 1.55 -14.61
C GLN A 77 -9.43 0.76 -15.93
N GLY A 78 -10.10 -0.39 -15.96
CA GLY A 78 -10.23 -1.23 -17.14
C GLY A 78 -9.11 -2.26 -17.30
N PHE A 79 -9.46 -3.41 -17.87
CA PHE A 79 -8.59 -4.59 -17.96
C PHE A 79 -7.30 -4.32 -18.75
N ALA A 80 -7.40 -3.75 -19.96
CA ALA A 80 -6.24 -3.55 -20.83
C ALA A 80 -5.17 -2.67 -20.18
N LYS A 81 -5.59 -1.60 -19.51
CA LYS A 81 -4.68 -0.71 -18.78
C LYS A 81 -4.06 -1.42 -17.57
N ASN A 82 -4.87 -2.13 -16.78
CA ASN A 82 -4.36 -2.87 -15.62
C ASN A 82 -3.37 -3.97 -16.03
N ALA A 83 -3.58 -4.66 -17.16
CA ALA A 83 -2.66 -5.66 -17.67
C ALA A 83 -1.26 -5.08 -17.93
N GLN A 84 -1.19 -3.91 -18.60
CA GLN A 84 0.07 -3.21 -18.85
C GLN A 84 0.77 -2.79 -17.55
N ILE A 85 0.02 -2.32 -16.56
CA ILE A 85 0.57 -1.91 -15.25
C ILE A 85 1.14 -3.13 -14.51
N ILE A 86 0.42 -4.25 -14.51
CA ILE A 86 0.87 -5.50 -13.88
C ILE A 86 2.14 -6.02 -14.55
N GLU A 87 2.18 -6.04 -15.88
CA GLU A 87 3.34 -6.48 -16.64
C GLU A 87 4.56 -5.61 -16.33
N ALA A 88 4.41 -4.28 -16.37
CA ALA A 88 5.50 -3.36 -16.03
C ALA A 88 6.04 -3.59 -14.62
N PHE A 89 5.15 -3.77 -13.63
CA PHE A 89 5.55 -4.08 -12.25
C PHE A 89 6.29 -5.41 -12.13
N ALA A 90 5.79 -6.46 -12.81
CA ALA A 90 6.37 -7.80 -12.75
C ALA A 90 7.74 -7.87 -13.42
N MET A 91 7.94 -7.12 -14.51
CA MET A 91 9.17 -7.14 -15.31
C MET A 91 10.24 -6.18 -14.81
N THR A 92 9.88 -5.20 -13.98
CA THR A 92 10.83 -4.21 -13.47
C THR A 92 11.58 -4.72 -12.25
N ALA A 93 12.89 -4.88 -12.39
CA ALA A 93 13.80 -5.22 -11.30
C ALA A 93 14.14 -3.98 -10.44
N TYR A 94 14.31 -4.19 -9.14
CA TYR A 94 14.86 -3.17 -8.26
C TYR A 94 16.38 -3.05 -8.48
N THR A 95 16.87 -1.83 -8.57
CA THR A 95 18.27 -1.53 -8.90
C THR A 95 19.09 -1.01 -7.72
N GLY A 96 18.54 -0.98 -6.50
CA GLY A 96 19.20 -0.38 -5.34
C GLY A 96 19.04 1.14 -5.23
N ARG A 97 18.11 1.76 -5.98
CA ARG A 97 17.86 3.20 -5.91
C ARG A 97 17.21 3.55 -4.56
N LYS A 98 17.69 4.62 -3.91
CA LYS A 98 17.14 5.15 -2.63
C LYS A 98 17.10 4.12 -1.49
N LEU A 99 18.14 3.29 -1.39
CA LEU A 99 18.29 2.31 -0.30
C LEU A 99 18.22 2.96 1.09
N ASP A 100 18.86 4.11 1.26
CA ASP A 100 18.86 4.89 2.50
C ASP A 100 17.46 5.40 2.88
N GLU A 101 16.69 5.91 1.92
CA GLU A 101 15.30 6.31 2.15
C GLU A 101 14.42 5.10 2.50
N LEU A 102 14.67 3.95 1.85
CA LEU A 102 13.96 2.72 2.13
C LEU A 102 14.25 2.17 3.52
N GLU A 103 15.50 2.15 3.95
CA GLU A 103 15.91 1.79 5.32
C GLU A 103 15.26 2.74 6.33
N TYR A 104 15.18 4.04 6.01
CA TYR A 104 14.49 5.01 6.86
C TYR A 104 12.97 4.75 6.90
N ILE A 105 12.34 4.39 5.79
CA ILE A 105 10.92 3.98 5.76
C ILE A 105 10.73 2.69 6.57
N THR A 106 11.63 1.71 6.46
CA THR A 106 11.61 0.48 7.28
C THR A 106 11.64 0.81 8.76
N SER A 107 12.36 1.86 9.16
CA SER A 107 12.41 2.29 10.56
C SER A 107 11.05 2.73 11.12
N PHE A 108 10.05 3.02 10.27
CA PHE A 108 8.69 3.34 10.70
C PHE A 108 7.88 2.11 11.11
N GLU A 109 8.34 0.92 10.75
CA GLU A 109 7.72 -0.32 11.18
C GLU A 109 7.82 -0.45 12.70
N HIS A 110 6.73 -0.84 13.36
CA HIS A 110 6.65 -1.03 14.81
C HIS A 110 6.97 0.20 15.68
N VAL A 111 7.05 1.41 15.10
CA VAL A 111 7.15 2.63 15.88
C VAL A 111 5.89 2.77 16.73
N SER A 112 6.05 2.59 18.03
CA SER A 112 4.99 2.87 18.98
C SER A 112 4.64 4.35 18.87
N PRO A 113 3.35 4.72 18.82
CA PRO A 113 2.98 6.12 18.78
C PRO A 113 3.64 6.82 19.97
N ALA A 114 4.31 7.95 19.69
CA ALA A 114 4.72 8.84 20.77
C ALA A 114 3.48 9.12 21.64
N PRO A 115 3.62 9.21 22.97
CA PRO A 115 2.49 9.49 23.85
C PRO A 115 1.76 10.71 23.29
N ALA A 116 0.44 10.57 23.08
CA ALA A 116 -0.36 11.64 22.52
C ALA A 116 -0.13 12.90 23.36
N LYS A 117 0.34 13.98 22.73
CA LYS A 117 0.31 15.29 23.38
C LYS A 117 -1.15 15.54 23.75
N PRO A 118 -1.47 15.95 24.99
CA PRO A 118 -2.83 16.27 25.38
C PRO A 118 -3.42 17.21 24.34
N LEU A 119 -4.56 16.83 23.76
CA LEU A 119 -5.31 17.74 22.90
C LEU A 119 -5.62 18.98 23.73
N ASP A 120 -5.08 20.13 23.33
CA ASP A 120 -5.47 21.39 23.93
C ASP A 120 -6.99 21.53 23.72
N LYS A 121 -7.75 21.48 24.83
CA LYS A 121 -9.21 21.55 24.83
C LYS A 121 -9.68 22.99 24.58
N GLN A 122 -9.01 23.73 23.69
CA GLN A 122 -9.56 25.00 23.23
C GLN A 122 -10.86 24.70 22.49
N PRO A 123 -12.01 25.25 22.93
CA PRO A 123 -13.25 25.06 22.23
C PRO A 123 -13.09 25.58 20.81
N ARG A 124 -13.27 24.71 19.81
CA ARG A 124 -13.33 25.12 18.41
C ARG A 124 -14.54 26.05 18.28
N ALA A 125 -14.29 27.36 18.27
CA ALA A 125 -15.32 28.35 17.98
C ALA A 125 -15.83 28.09 16.56
N TYR A 126 -16.99 27.46 16.45
CA TYR A 126 -17.67 27.28 15.18
C TYR A 126 -18.18 28.67 14.76
N ARG A 127 -17.40 29.39 13.95
CA ARG A 127 -17.86 30.63 13.32
C ARG A 127 -19.00 30.27 12.36
N ARG A 128 -20.24 30.44 12.80
CA ARG A 128 -21.39 30.57 11.90
C ARG A 128 -21.25 31.91 11.20
N THR A 129 -20.86 31.90 9.93
CA THR A 129 -21.10 33.05 9.05
C THR A 129 -22.60 33.12 8.78
N ALA A 130 -23.18 34.30 9.02
CA ALA A 130 -24.55 34.65 8.66
C ALA A 130 -24.71 34.81 7.14
#